data_AF-A0A4V1SUR7-F1
#
_entry.id   AF-A0A4V1SUR7-F1
#
_cell.length_a   1.000
_cell.length_b   1.000
_cell.length_c   1.000
_cell.angle_alpha   90.00
_cell.angle_beta   90.00
_cell.angle_gamma   90.00
#
_symmetry.space_group_name_H-M   'P 1'
#
loop_
_entity.id
_entity.type
_entity.pdbx_description
1 polymer ?
#
loop_
_entity_poly.entity_id
_entity_poly.type
_entity_poly.pdbx_seq_one_letter_code
_entity_poly.pdbx_strand_id
1 'polypeptide(L)'
;ILHYHANRRKDGDLWRRVREMEIPETLRRKLDLFRNRGRFFRYEDELFAESSWIAVMLGQGVYPAGWDPLADAIDPAQIRNTLDRIRTMFAQTASTMPRHEDWLARHAPAGSLA
;
A
#
# COMPACT_ATOMS: atom_id res chain seq x y z
N ILE A 1 -8.19 11.66 4.22
CA ILE A 1 -9.58 11.13 4.06
C ILE A 1 -9.60 9.63 3.86
N LEU A 2 -8.90 9.06 2.86
CA LEU A 2 -8.91 7.60 2.59
C LEU A 2 -8.71 6.74 3.84
N HIS A 3 -7.64 7.01 4.61
CA HIS A 3 -7.33 6.27 5.84
C HIS A 3 -8.49 6.17 6.84
N TYR A 4 -9.30 7.21 6.94
CA TYR A 4 -10.49 7.21 7.79
C TYR A 4 -11.68 6.57 7.09
N HIS A 5 -11.91 6.87 5.83
CA HIS A 5 -13.10 6.39 5.11
C HIS A 5 -13.08 4.88 4.85
N ALA A 6 -11.94 4.33 4.42
CA ALA A 6 -11.78 2.90 4.13
C ALA A 6 -11.56 2.03 5.38
N ASN A 7 -11.89 2.51 6.57
CA ASN A 7 -11.68 1.75 7.80
C ASN A 7 -12.64 0.55 7.91
N ARG A 8 -12.22 -0.50 8.63
CA ARG A 8 -13.03 -1.69 8.96
C ARG A 8 -13.36 -1.79 10.46
N ARG A 9 -13.16 -0.70 11.20
CA ARG A 9 -13.36 -0.65 12.65
C ARG A 9 -14.85 -0.62 12.98
N LYS A 10 -15.26 -1.43 13.97
CA LYS A 10 -16.66 -1.55 14.39
C LYS A 10 -16.95 -0.81 15.70
N ASP A 11 -15.91 -0.44 16.42
CA ASP A 11 -15.93 0.28 17.68
C ASP A 11 -15.99 1.79 17.45
N GLY A 12 -16.77 2.50 18.27
CA GLY A 12 -16.75 3.96 18.34
C GLY A 12 -17.54 4.71 17.26
N ASP A 13 -18.29 5.72 17.68
CA ASP A 13 -19.10 6.55 16.78
C ASP A 13 -18.28 7.30 15.74
N LEU A 14 -17.05 7.69 16.08
CA LEU A 14 -16.12 8.32 15.14
C LEU A 14 -15.89 7.45 13.90
N TRP A 15 -15.52 6.19 14.08
CA TRP A 15 -15.14 5.28 12.99
C TRP A 15 -16.31 4.95 12.08
N ARG A 16 -17.52 4.85 12.65
CA ARG A 16 -18.76 4.75 11.87
C ARG A 16 -18.98 6.00 11.04
N ARG A 17 -18.97 7.18 11.67
CA ARG A 17 -19.21 8.46 10.97
C ARG A 17 -18.23 8.69 9.83
N VAL A 18 -16.94 8.48 10.04
CA VAL A 18 -15.94 8.72 8.98
C VAL A 18 -15.97 7.69 7.86
N ARG A 19 -16.50 6.49 8.10
CA ARG A 19 -16.75 5.47 7.05
C ARG A 19 -17.96 5.82 6.18
N GLU A 20 -18.98 6.43 6.78
CA GLU A 20 -20.24 6.75 6.13
C GLU A 20 -20.31 8.19 5.58
N MET A 21 -19.35 9.05 5.94
CA MET A 21 -19.31 10.43 5.46
C MET A 21 -19.13 10.51 3.93
N GLU A 22 -19.68 11.57 3.35
CA GLU A 22 -19.38 11.92 1.96
C GLU A 22 -17.88 12.22 1.79
N ILE A 23 -17.33 11.76 0.67
CA ILE A 23 -15.95 12.00 0.29
C ILE A 23 -15.88 12.83 -1.00
N PRO A 24 -14.77 13.58 -1.21
CA PRO A 24 -14.55 14.30 -2.45
C PRO A 24 -14.62 13.38 -3.67
N GLU A 25 -15.18 13.89 -4.76
CA GLU A 25 -15.39 13.13 -6.01
C GLU A 25 -14.08 12.54 -6.56
N THR A 26 -12.97 13.27 -6.44
CA THR A 26 -11.64 12.80 -6.86
C THR A 26 -11.21 11.53 -6.12
N LEU A 27 -11.48 11.45 -4.81
CA LEU A 27 -11.18 10.25 -4.02
C LEU A 27 -12.17 9.12 -4.33
N ARG A 28 -13.46 9.44 -4.49
CA ARG A 28 -14.49 8.46 -4.87
C ARG A 28 -14.14 7.78 -6.18
N ARG A 29 -13.83 8.55 -7.22
CA ARG A 29 -13.40 8.05 -8.52
C ARG A 29 -12.14 7.18 -8.43
N LYS A 30 -11.16 7.56 -7.61
CA LYS A 30 -9.94 6.75 -7.40
C LYS A 30 -10.25 5.42 -6.71
N LEU A 31 -11.14 5.41 -5.72
CA LEU A 31 -11.62 4.18 -5.06
C LEU A 31 -12.38 3.28 -6.03
N ASP A 32 -13.25 3.83 -6.86
CA ASP A 32 -14.08 3.06 -7.78
C ASP A 32 -13.25 2.40 -8.88
N LEU A 33 -12.27 3.12 -9.44
CA LEU A 33 -11.33 2.56 -10.43
C LEU A 33 -10.51 1.43 -9.84
N PHE A 34 -10.01 1.60 -8.62
CA PHE A 34 -9.25 0.57 -7.96
C PHE A 34 -10.13 -0.64 -7.64
N ARG A 35 -11.32 -0.45 -7.06
CA ARG A 35 -12.28 -1.53 -6.77
C ARG A 35 -12.71 -2.28 -8.03
N ASN A 36 -12.75 -1.64 -9.19
CA ASN A 36 -13.15 -2.32 -10.42
C ASN A 36 -12.04 -3.27 -10.93
N ARG A 37 -10.84 -2.73 -11.20
CA ARG A 37 -9.76 -3.42 -11.95
C ARG A 37 -8.35 -3.17 -11.41
N GLY A 38 -8.22 -2.56 -10.23
CA GLY A 38 -6.92 -2.20 -9.65
C GLY A 38 -6.21 -1.05 -10.36
N ARG A 39 -6.95 -0.15 -11.01
CA ARG A 39 -6.41 0.96 -11.81
C ARG A 39 -6.38 2.28 -11.04
N PHE A 40 -5.48 3.17 -11.46
CA PHE A 40 -5.38 4.54 -10.99
C PHE A 40 -5.30 5.51 -12.17
N PHE A 41 -5.78 6.73 -11.97
CA PHE A 41 -5.33 7.89 -12.74
C PHE A 41 -4.30 8.64 -11.91
N ARG A 42 -3.18 9.02 -12.54
CA ARG A 42 -2.24 9.98 -11.98
C ARG A 42 -2.64 11.38 -12.40
N TYR A 43 -2.63 12.29 -11.44
CA TYR A 43 -2.63 13.72 -11.71
C TYR A 43 -1.17 14.22 -11.62
N GLU A 44 -0.82 15.26 -12.38
CA GLU A 44 0.58 15.69 -12.57
C GLU A 44 1.28 16.07 -11.25
N ASP A 45 0.53 16.57 -10.25
CA ASP A 45 1.05 17.08 -8.97
C ASP A 45 0.74 16.18 -7.75
N GLU A 46 0.57 14.86 -7.92
CA GLU A 46 0.28 13.99 -6.78
C GLU A 46 1.50 13.73 -5.88
N LEU A 47 1.39 14.08 -4.59
CA LEU A 47 2.38 13.75 -3.56
C LEU A 47 2.56 12.24 -3.34
N PHE A 48 1.47 11.47 -3.46
CA PHE A 48 1.50 10.03 -3.24
C PHE A 48 1.72 9.28 -4.55
N ALA A 49 2.80 8.49 -4.58
CA ALA A 49 3.04 7.55 -5.66
C ALA A 49 1.95 6.47 -5.75
N GLU A 50 1.83 5.86 -6.92
CA GLU A 50 0.88 4.76 -7.17
C GLU A 50 1.07 3.59 -6.20
N SER A 51 2.32 3.23 -5.90
CA SER A 51 2.66 2.19 -4.91
C SER A 51 2.10 2.49 -3.51
N SER A 52 2.09 3.76 -3.09
CA SER A 52 1.50 4.19 -1.82
C SER A 52 -0.01 4.00 -1.83
N TRP A 53 -0.68 4.34 -2.93
CA TRP A 53 -2.12 4.08 -3.06
C TRP A 53 -2.46 2.60 -3.02
N ILE A 54 -1.70 1.77 -3.75
CA ILE A 54 -1.86 0.30 -3.74
C ILE A 54 -1.70 -0.24 -2.32
N ALA A 55 -0.62 0.13 -1.64
CA ALA A 55 -0.33 -0.35 -0.29
C ALA A 55 -1.42 0.02 0.71
N VAL A 56 -1.90 1.27 0.67
CA VAL A 56 -2.96 1.74 1.57
C VAL A 56 -4.30 1.09 1.24
N MET A 57 -4.70 1.02 -0.02
CA MET A 57 -5.99 0.43 -0.40
C MET A 57 -6.06 -1.04 -0.03
N LEU A 58 -5.06 -1.84 -0.43
CA LEU A 58 -4.99 -3.26 -0.07
C LEU A 58 -4.88 -3.46 1.45
N GLY A 59 -4.02 -2.69 2.12
CA GLY A 59 -3.83 -2.75 3.57
C GLY A 59 -5.09 -2.40 4.37
N GLN A 60 -5.98 -1.58 3.81
CA GLN A 60 -7.28 -1.26 4.41
C GLN A 60 -8.42 -2.17 3.95
N GLY A 61 -8.12 -3.21 3.16
CA GLY A 61 -9.10 -4.20 2.70
C GLY A 61 -9.95 -3.73 1.54
N VAL A 62 -9.55 -2.69 0.83
CA VAL A 62 -10.11 -2.35 -0.48
C VAL A 62 -9.42 -3.25 -1.49
N TYR A 63 -10.13 -4.23 -2.04
CA TYR A 63 -9.61 -5.13 -3.06
C TYR A 63 -10.30 -4.87 -4.41
N PRO A 64 -9.56 -4.99 -5.52
CA PRO A 64 -10.17 -4.96 -6.84
C PRO A 64 -11.02 -6.22 -7.07
N ALA A 65 -12.16 -6.06 -7.74
CA ALA A 65 -13.05 -7.16 -8.10
C ALA A 65 -12.49 -8.02 -9.25
N GLY A 66 -11.54 -7.47 -10.02
CA GLY A 66 -10.79 -8.18 -11.04
C GLY A 66 -9.48 -7.46 -11.37
N TRP A 67 -8.74 -7.97 -12.35
CA TRP A 67 -7.46 -7.42 -12.79
C TRP A 67 -7.51 -7.07 -14.29
N ASP A 68 -6.40 -6.52 -14.80
CA ASP A 68 -6.20 -6.30 -16.23
C ASP A 68 -6.11 -7.64 -16.97
N PRO A 69 -6.97 -7.94 -17.97
CA PRO A 69 -6.92 -9.18 -18.74
C PRO A 69 -5.57 -9.46 -19.40
N LEU A 70 -4.73 -8.44 -19.61
CA LEU A 70 -3.38 -8.65 -20.11
C LEU A 70 -2.54 -9.54 -19.18
N ALA A 71 -2.85 -9.58 -17.88
CA ALA A 71 -2.19 -10.48 -16.94
C ALA A 71 -2.50 -11.96 -17.22
N ASP A 72 -3.64 -12.27 -17.85
CA ASP A 72 -4.03 -13.65 -18.19
C ASP A 72 -3.24 -14.20 -19.39
N ALA A 73 -2.51 -13.35 -20.12
CA ALA A 73 -1.63 -13.76 -21.20
C ALA A 73 -0.30 -14.38 -20.71
N ILE A 74 -0.03 -14.30 -19.40
CA ILE A 74 1.20 -14.80 -18.79
C ILE A 74 0.91 -16.14 -18.12
N ASP A 75 1.79 -17.13 -18.31
CA ASP A 75 1.69 -18.42 -17.63
C ASP A 75 1.67 -18.23 -16.09
N PRO A 76 0.63 -18.71 -15.38
CA PRO A 76 0.56 -18.64 -13.93
C PRO A 76 1.78 -19.23 -13.20
N ALA A 77 2.42 -20.27 -13.77
CA ALA A 77 3.64 -20.83 -13.21
C ALA A 77 4.81 -19.84 -13.30
N GLN A 78 4.92 -19.10 -14.41
CA GLN A 78 5.91 -18.05 -14.57
C GLN A 78 5.69 -16.88 -13.61
N ILE A 79 4.43 -16.47 -13.39
CA ILE A 79 4.07 -15.44 -12.40
C ILE A 79 4.53 -15.88 -11.01
N ARG A 80 4.15 -17.10 -10.60
CA ARG A 80 4.52 -17.65 -9.28
C ARG A 80 6.02 -17.69 -9.07
N ASN A 81 6.76 -18.24 -10.04
CA ASN A 81 8.22 -18.31 -9.98
C ASN A 81 8.87 -16.92 -9.90
N THR A 82 8.27 -15.90 -10.53
CA THR A 82 8.77 -14.53 -10.47
C THR A 82 8.52 -13.91 -9.09
N LEU A 83 7.31 -14.07 -8.55
CA LEU A 83 6.96 -13.58 -7.22
C LEU A 83 7.79 -14.26 -6.11
N ASP A 84 8.04 -15.57 -6.23
CA ASP A 84 8.88 -16.30 -5.27
C ASP A 84 10.34 -15.81 -5.31
N ARG A 85 10.89 -15.54 -6.50
CA ARG A 85 12.23 -14.94 -6.63
C ARG A 85 12.31 -13.56 -5.99
N ILE A 86 11.31 -12.70 -6.22
CA ILE A 86 11.23 -11.37 -5.61
C ILE A 86 11.17 -11.49 -4.08
N ARG A 87 10.34 -12.39 -3.56
CA ARG A 87 10.22 -12.66 -2.12
C ARG A 87 11.55 -13.10 -1.52
N THR A 88 12.23 -14.07 -2.14
CA THR A 88 13.53 -14.57 -1.66
C THR A 88 14.58 -13.46 -1.68
N MET A 89 14.64 -12.67 -2.75
CA MET A 89 15.56 -11.53 -2.85
C MET A 89 15.32 -10.52 -1.72
N PHE A 90 14.08 -10.13 -1.44
CA PHE A 90 13.79 -9.21 -0.34
C PHE A 90 14.18 -9.79 1.03
N ALA A 91 13.89 -11.06 1.28
CA ALA A 91 14.25 -11.71 2.54
C ALA A 91 15.76 -11.78 2.73
N GLN A 92 16.51 -12.15 1.68
CA GLN A 92 17.96 -12.20 1.71
C GLN A 92 18.55 -10.82 1.97
N THR A 93 18.15 -9.80 1.19
CA THR A 93 18.63 -8.43 1.37
C THR A 93 18.37 -7.93 2.80
N ALA A 94 17.14 -8.09 3.32
CA ALA A 94 16.80 -7.68 4.67
C ALA A 94 17.64 -8.40 5.73
N SER A 95 17.95 -9.70 5.55
CA SER A 95 18.78 -10.47 6.48
C SER A 95 20.23 -10.02 6.54
N THR A 96 20.73 -9.36 5.48
CA THR A 96 22.10 -8.83 5.43
C THR A 96 22.20 -7.39 5.95
N MET A 97 21.07 -6.73 6.19
CA MET A 97 21.05 -5.37 6.72
C MET A 97 21.34 -5.36 8.22
N PRO A 98 22.05 -4.33 8.71
CA PRO A 98 22.19 -4.13 10.14
C PRO A 98 20.85 -3.81 10.79
N ARG A 99 20.73 -4.08 12.09
CA ARG A 99 19.60 -3.54 12.86
C ARG A 99 19.67 -2.01 12.86
N HIS A 100 18.51 -1.38 13.00
CA HIS A 100 18.39 0.08 12.92
C HIS A 100 19.28 0.78 13.94
N GLU A 101 19.30 0.29 15.18
CA GLU A 101 20.13 0.81 16.27
C GLU A 101 21.64 0.67 15.99
N ASP A 102 22.09 -0.44 15.40
CA ASP A 102 23.50 -0.67 15.08
C ASP A 102 23.97 0.24 13.95
N TRP A 103 23.07 0.56 13.02
CA TRP A 103 23.37 1.50 11.96
C TRP A 103 23.49 2.92 12.51
N LEU A 104 22.56 3.35 13.35
CA LEU A 104 22.57 4.68 13.98
C LEU A 104 23.82 4.88 14.85
N ALA A 105 24.17 3.90 15.69
CA ALA A 105 25.36 4.00 16.54
C ALA A 105 26.66 4.21 15.72
N ARG A 106 26.73 3.66 14.50
CA ARG A 106 27.89 3.78 13.61
C ARG A 106 27.92 5.06 12.78
N HIS A 107 26.76 5.58 12.36
CA HIS A 107 26.69 6.64 11.35
C HIS A 107 26.07 7.95 11.84
N ALA A 108 25.21 7.89 12.85
CA ALA A 108 24.52 9.05 13.39
C ALA A 108 24.29 8.89 14.92
N PRO A 109 25.37 8.75 15.71
CA PRO A 109 25.23 8.62 17.15
C PRO A 109 24.62 9.91 17.70
N ALA A 110 23.45 9.80 18.32
CA ALA A 110 22.88 10.91 19.07
C ALA A 110 23.71 11.13 20.34
N GLY A 111 24.04 12.38 20.65
CA GLY A 111 24.66 12.72 21.93
C GLY A 111 23.72 12.34 23.07
N SER A 112 24.27 11.81 24.17
CA SER A 112 23.48 11.60 25.38
C SER A 112 23.10 12.97 25.95
N LEU A 113 21.81 13.17 26.21
CA LEU A 113 21.38 14.25 27.09
C LEU A 113 21.82 13.86 28.50
N ALA A 114 22.74 14.63 29.08
CA ALA A 114 23.22 14.48 30.44
C ALA A 114 22.18 14.97 31.46
#